data_AF-A0A5S4F1K9-F1
#
_entry.id   AF-A0A5S4F1K9-F1
#
_cell.length_a   1.000
_cell.length_b   1.000
_cell.length_c   1.000
_cell.angle_alpha   90.00
_cell.angle_beta   90.00
_cell.angle_gamma   90.00
#
_symmetry.space_group_name_H-M   'P 1'
#
loop_
_entity.id
_entity.type
_entity.pdbx_description
1 polymer ?
#
loop_
_entity_poly.entity_id
_entity_poly.type
_entity_poly.pdbx_seq_one_letter_code
_entity_poly.pdbx_strand_id
1 'polypeptide(L)'
;MRILWGCLAVVVIAPLVGLFLLIMKPVWRDDARLDDFHERVLAIPLPPETRSNGDTEAEFGKNSGGSGDYCHYEIRLPLSTGLSAGEIGAYYRKAAIAGVGERGQRPSDLGRGHRRR
;
A
#
# COMPACT_ATOMS: atom_id res chain seq x y z
N MET A 1 -0.50 -46.81 -18.30
CA MET A 1 0.49 -45.72 -18.48
C MET A 1 -0.04 -44.32 -18.12
N ARG A 2 -1.31 -43.97 -18.41
CA ARG A 2 -1.89 -42.63 -18.07
C ARG A 2 -1.91 -42.30 -16.56
N ILE A 3 -2.13 -43.30 -15.70
CA ILE A 3 -2.19 -43.12 -14.24
C ILE A 3 -0.79 -42.85 -13.65
N LEU A 4 0.24 -43.57 -14.11
CA LEU A 4 1.64 -43.35 -13.70
C LEU A 4 2.14 -41.96 -14.10
N TRP A 5 1.76 -41.47 -15.28
CA TRP A 5 2.08 -40.11 -15.72
C TRP A 5 1.33 -39.04 -14.92
N GLY A 6 0.06 -39.28 -14.56
CA GLY A 6 -0.70 -38.41 -13.68
C GLY A 6 -0.12 -38.34 -12.26
N CYS A 7 0.30 -39.47 -11.69
CA CYS A 7 0.94 -39.51 -10.37
C CYS A 7 2.29 -38.77 -10.36
N LEU A 8 3.11 -38.95 -11.39
CA LEU A 8 4.40 -38.26 -11.49
C LEU A 8 4.21 -36.75 -11.71
N ALA A 9 3.23 -36.37 -12.53
CA ALA A 9 2.83 -34.98 -12.69
C ALA A 9 2.36 -34.37 -11.36
N VAL A 10 1.53 -35.05 -10.57
CA VAL A 10 1.09 -34.54 -9.26
C VAL A 10 2.26 -34.41 -8.29
N VAL A 11 3.16 -35.41 -8.22
CA VAL A 11 4.32 -35.39 -7.30
C VAL A 11 5.30 -34.26 -7.63
N VAL A 12 5.41 -33.84 -8.90
CA VAL A 12 6.32 -32.75 -9.30
C VAL A 12 5.60 -31.39 -9.33
N ILE A 13 4.37 -31.32 -9.84
CA ILE A 13 3.63 -30.07 -9.99
C ILE A 13 3.11 -29.57 -8.64
N ALA A 14 2.61 -30.45 -7.76
CA ALA A 14 2.09 -30.03 -6.46
C ALA A 14 3.13 -29.29 -5.60
N PRO A 15 4.38 -29.77 -5.42
CA PRO A 15 5.38 -29.01 -4.66
C PRO A 15 5.81 -27.73 -5.37
N LEU A 16 5.85 -27.69 -6.70
CA LEU A 16 6.16 -26.46 -7.45
C LEU A 16 5.07 -25.40 -7.27
N VAL A 17 3.80 -25.78 -7.38
CA VAL A 17 2.67 -24.90 -7.11
C VAL A 17 2.67 -24.47 -5.64
N GLY A 18 2.91 -25.40 -4.71
CA GLY A 18 3.03 -25.09 -3.29
C GLY A 18 4.12 -24.07 -3.00
N LEU A 19 5.32 -24.25 -3.57
CA LEU A 19 6.43 -23.32 -3.45
C LEU A 19 6.09 -21.94 -4.05
N PHE A 20 5.50 -21.92 -5.24
CA PHE A 20 5.04 -20.69 -5.88
C PHE A 20 4.07 -19.92 -4.99
N LEU A 21 3.06 -20.60 -4.43
CA LEU A 21 2.09 -19.99 -3.53
C LEU A 21 2.76 -19.45 -2.26
N LEU A 22 3.74 -20.17 -1.69
CA LEU A 22 4.49 -19.69 -0.52
C LEU A 22 5.27 -18.40 -0.82
N ILE A 23 5.87 -18.31 -2.01
CA ILE A 23 6.64 -17.12 -2.44
C ILE A 23 5.71 -15.95 -2.77
N MET A 24 4.57 -16.20 -3.42
CA MET A 24 3.65 -15.14 -3.86
C MET A 24 2.74 -14.63 -2.75
N LYS A 25 2.44 -15.44 -1.73
CA LYS A 25 1.57 -15.06 -0.61
C LYS A 25 1.99 -13.77 0.11
N PRO A 26 3.27 -13.48 0.42
CA PRO A 26 3.66 -12.18 0.97
C PRO A 26 3.39 -11.03 -0.01
N VAL A 27 3.70 -11.21 -1.30
CA VAL A 27 3.48 -10.20 -2.34
C VAL A 27 2.00 -9.81 -2.40
N TRP A 28 1.10 -10.79 -2.52
CA TRP A 28 -0.35 -10.54 -2.55
C TRP A 28 -0.88 -9.88 -1.28
N ARG A 29 -0.27 -10.18 -0.13
CA ARG A 29 -0.67 -9.54 1.13
C ARG A 29 -0.28 -8.07 1.14
N ASP A 30 0.88 -7.72 0.60
CA ASP A 30 1.32 -6.34 0.52
C ASP A 30 0.52 -5.57 -0.53
N ASP A 31 0.28 -6.15 -1.72
CA ASP A 31 -0.61 -5.58 -2.74
C ASP A 31 -1.99 -5.26 -2.16
N ALA A 32 -2.61 -6.21 -1.45
CA ALA A 32 -3.93 -6.00 -0.83
C ALA A 32 -3.93 -4.89 0.23
N ARG A 33 -2.82 -4.70 0.97
CA ARG A 33 -2.71 -3.60 1.96
C ARG A 33 -2.56 -2.24 1.30
N LEU A 34 -1.96 -2.21 0.11
CA LEU A 34 -1.75 -1.00 -0.69
C LEU A 34 -3.04 -0.58 -1.38
N ASP A 35 -3.76 -1.53 -1.99
CA ASP A 35 -5.09 -1.31 -2.57
C ASP A 35 -6.05 -0.76 -1.51
N ASP A 36 -6.07 -1.37 -0.33
CA ASP A 36 -6.87 -0.92 0.79
C ASP A 36 -6.50 0.51 1.25
N PHE A 37 -5.23 0.91 1.15
CA PHE A 37 -4.81 2.29 1.45
C PHE A 37 -5.21 3.26 0.34
N HIS A 38 -5.09 2.86 -0.92
CA HIS A 38 -5.57 3.63 -2.06
C HIS A 38 -7.08 3.91 -1.95
N GLU A 39 -7.87 2.88 -1.66
CA GLU A 39 -9.32 3.01 -1.44
C GLU A 39 -9.64 3.96 -0.28
N ARG A 40 -8.91 3.88 0.84
CA ARG A 40 -9.09 4.82 1.98
C ARG A 40 -8.84 6.27 1.58
N VAL A 41 -7.83 6.54 0.77
CA VAL A 41 -7.51 7.89 0.30
C VAL A 41 -8.61 8.40 -0.64
N LEU A 42 -9.08 7.57 -1.57
CA LEU A 42 -10.16 7.93 -2.49
C LEU A 42 -11.53 8.09 -1.83
N ALA A 43 -11.78 7.40 -0.71
CA ALA A 43 -13.03 7.53 0.04
C ALA A 43 -13.19 8.89 0.73
N ILE A 44 -12.12 9.67 0.88
CA ILE A 44 -12.17 11.00 1.50
C ILE A 44 -12.75 11.98 0.47
N PRO A 45 -13.81 12.73 0.84
CA PRO A 45 -14.38 13.71 -0.07
C PRO A 45 -13.33 14.73 -0.50
N LEU A 46 -13.40 15.19 -1.74
CA LEU A 46 -12.54 16.27 -2.21
C LEU A 46 -12.75 17.54 -1.35
N PRO A 47 -11.70 18.37 -1.18
CA PRO A 47 -11.88 19.66 -0.54
C PRO A 47 -12.97 20.49 -1.22
N PRO A 48 -13.62 21.44 -0.51
CA PRO A 48 -14.58 22.35 -1.11
C PRO A 48 -14.00 23.04 -2.35
N GLU A 49 -14.85 23.31 -3.35
CA GLU A 49 -14.47 24.00 -4.59
C GLU A 49 -13.35 23.32 -5.39
N THR A 50 -13.08 22.04 -5.11
CA THR A 50 -12.05 21.25 -5.77
C THR A 50 -12.66 20.21 -6.69
N ARG A 51 -12.06 20.04 -7.87
CA ARG A 51 -12.44 19.01 -8.84
C ARG A 51 -11.22 18.12 -9.14
N SER A 52 -11.47 16.86 -9.48
CA SER A 52 -10.43 16.01 -10.07
C SER A 52 -10.06 16.53 -11.46
N ASN A 53 -8.77 16.53 -11.77
CA ASN A 53 -8.21 16.98 -13.05
C ASN A 53 -7.41 15.87 -13.76
N GLY A 54 -7.81 14.62 -13.56
CA GLY A 54 -7.19 13.46 -14.19
C GLY A 54 -7.41 12.18 -13.41
N ASP A 55 -6.75 11.12 -13.86
CA ASP A 55 -6.74 9.84 -13.16
C ASP A 55 -5.81 9.91 -11.95
N THR A 56 -6.17 9.19 -10.89
CA THR A 56 -5.31 9.09 -9.71
C THR A 56 -4.16 8.13 -10.01
N GLU A 57 -2.94 8.56 -9.76
CA GLU A 57 -1.75 7.75 -9.96
C GLU A 57 -1.23 7.25 -8.60
N ALA A 58 -0.88 5.97 -8.52
CA ALA A 58 -0.19 5.40 -7.38
C ALA A 58 1.24 5.03 -7.81
N GLU A 59 2.24 5.66 -7.19
CA GLU A 59 3.64 5.41 -7.50
C GLU A 59 4.32 4.62 -6.37
N PHE A 60 5.06 3.59 -6.78
CA PHE A 60 5.92 2.78 -5.92
C PHE A 60 7.36 3.24 -6.06
N GLY A 61 7.86 3.96 -5.06
CA GLY A 61 9.21 4.51 -5.03
C GLY A 61 10.16 3.73 -4.14
N LYS A 62 11.42 3.58 -4.59
CA LYS A 62 12.53 3.19 -3.71
C LYS A 62 13.03 4.45 -3.01
N ASN A 63 13.02 4.48 -1.67
CA ASN A 63 13.58 5.59 -0.91
C ASN A 63 15.05 5.82 -1.34
N SER A 64 15.37 7.01 -1.85
CA SER A 64 16.73 7.43 -2.23
C SER A 64 17.58 7.91 -1.05
N GLY A 65 17.04 7.92 0.17
CA GLY A 65 17.71 8.39 1.37
C GLY A 65 17.80 7.33 2.47
N GLY A 66 18.95 6.65 2.54
CA GLY A 66 19.51 6.08 3.77
C GLY A 66 18.91 4.76 4.27
N SER A 67 19.74 3.72 4.24
CA SER A 67 19.72 2.50 5.09
C SER A 67 18.35 2.00 5.59
N GLY A 68 17.74 1.11 4.80
CA GLY A 68 16.79 0.11 5.29
C GLY A 68 15.39 0.23 4.69
N ASP A 69 15.05 -0.70 3.80
CA ASP A 69 13.74 -1.35 3.57
C ASP A 69 12.42 -0.57 3.71
N TYR A 70 12.38 0.74 3.47
CA TYR A 70 11.11 1.46 3.34
C TYR A 70 10.82 1.71 1.85
N CYS A 71 9.98 0.84 1.27
CA CYS A 71 9.26 1.16 0.04
C CYS A 71 8.42 2.42 0.31
N HIS A 72 8.73 3.50 -0.40
CA HIS A 72 7.93 4.73 -0.35
C HIS A 72 6.71 4.51 -1.23
N TYR A 73 5.53 4.76 -0.70
CA TYR A 73 4.29 4.68 -1.45
C TYR A 73 3.65 6.07 -1.49
N GLU A 74 3.44 6.57 -2.71
CA GLU A 74 2.88 7.89 -2.96
C GLU A 74 1.61 7.74 -3.80
N ILE A 75 0.52 8.40 -3.40
CA ILE A 75 -0.67 8.54 -4.22
C ILE A 75 -0.75 9.99 -4.67
N ARG A 76 -0.78 10.21 -5.98
CA ARG A 76 -0.92 11.52 -6.61
C ARG A 76 -2.33 11.71 -7.11
N LEU A 77 -3.00 12.70 -6.52
CA LEU A 77 -4.33 13.13 -6.93
C LEU A 77 -4.19 14.43 -7.73
N PRO A 78 -4.39 14.42 -9.07
CA PRO A 78 -4.42 15.64 -9.84
C PRO A 78 -5.69 16.43 -9.50
N LEU A 79 -5.53 17.58 -8.85
CA LEU A 79 -6.63 18.43 -8.39
C LEU A 79 -6.63 19.77 -9.12
N SER A 80 -7.81 20.27 -9.46
CA SER A 80 -8.05 21.65 -9.88
C SER A 80 -8.86 22.34 -8.80
N THR A 81 -8.32 23.41 -8.21
CA THR A 81 -8.93 24.10 -7.07
C THR A 81 -8.44 25.53 -6.96
N GLY A 82 -9.27 26.38 -6.35
CA GLY A 82 -8.88 27.73 -5.92
C GLY A 82 -8.14 27.75 -4.58
N LEU A 83 -8.09 26.63 -3.86
CA LEU A 83 -7.41 26.52 -2.57
C LEU A 83 -5.89 26.50 -2.72
N SER A 84 -5.19 27.08 -1.76
CA SER A 84 -3.74 26.97 -1.67
C SER A 84 -3.31 25.55 -1.27
N ALA A 85 -2.07 25.18 -1.61
CA ALA A 85 -1.49 23.90 -1.21
C ALA A 85 -1.53 23.68 0.33
N GLY A 86 -1.39 24.75 1.11
CA GLY A 86 -1.48 24.70 2.57
C GLY A 86 -2.87 24.31 3.08
N GLU A 87 -3.92 24.85 2.47
CA GLU A 87 -5.32 24.56 2.81
C GLU A 87 -5.71 23.14 2.41
N ILE A 88 -5.30 22.70 1.22
CA ILE A 88 -5.46 21.30 0.78
C ILE A 88 -4.77 20.35 1.75
N GLY A 89 -3.52 20.64 2.12
CA GLY A 89 -2.78 19.85 3.10
C GLY A 89 -3.46 19.83 4.47
N ALA A 90 -4.02 20.96 4.92
CA ALA A 90 -4.74 21.03 6.19
C ALA A 90 -6.04 20.22 6.16
N TYR A 91 -6.76 20.23 5.04
CA TYR A 91 -7.97 19.44 4.83
C TYR A 91 -7.68 17.94 4.97
N TYR A 92 -6.71 17.41 4.22
CA TYR A 92 -6.39 15.98 4.28
C TYR A 92 -5.75 15.56 5.60
N ARG A 93 -5.00 16.44 6.29
CA ARG A 93 -4.50 16.15 7.65
C ARG A 93 -5.64 15.95 8.66
N LYS A 94 -6.77 16.66 8.53
CA LYS A 94 -7.93 16.46 9.40
C LYS A 94 -8.60 15.10 9.21
N ALA A 95 -8.48 14.50 8.02
CA ALA A 95 -9.07 13.21 7.71
C ALA A 95 -8.34 12.01 8.37
N ALA A 96 -7.15 12.24 8.97
CA ALA A 96 -6.39 11.24 9.74
C ALA A 96 -6.29 9.87 9.04
N ILE A 97 -5.83 9.88 7.79
CA ILE A 97 -5.74 8.68 6.94
C ILE A 97 -4.77 7.68 7.55
N ALA A 98 -5.28 6.54 8.03
CA ALA A 98 -4.44 5.49 8.61
C ALA A 98 -3.45 4.93 7.59
N GLY A 99 -2.18 4.80 7.98
CA GLY A 99 -1.13 4.24 7.13
C GLY A 99 -1.31 2.75 6.82
N VAL A 100 -0.52 2.22 5.87
CA VAL A 100 -0.57 0.82 5.39
C VAL A 100 -0.32 -0.23 6.51
N GLY A 101 0.22 0.17 7.67
CA GLY A 101 0.51 -0.70 8.84
C GLY A 101 -0.42 -0.58 10.04
N GLU A 102 -1.22 0.47 10.15
CA GLU A 102 -1.82 0.85 11.44
C GLU A 102 -3.07 0.04 11.81
N ARG A 103 -3.66 -0.71 10.87
CA ARG A 103 -4.81 -1.58 11.14
C ARG A 103 -4.47 -2.89 11.87
N GLY A 104 -3.19 -3.15 12.19
CA GLY A 104 -2.75 -4.39 12.83
C GLY A 104 -1.61 -4.25 13.86
N GLN A 105 -1.19 -3.04 14.20
CA GLN A 105 -0.15 -2.83 15.22
C GLN A 105 -0.77 -3.08 16.61
N ARG A 106 -0.38 -4.17 17.29
CA ARG A 106 -0.53 -4.25 18.75
C ARG A 106 0.14 -3.01 19.38
N PRO A 107 -0.33 -2.48 20.50
CA PRO A 107 0.12 -1.20 21.08
C PRO A 107 1.58 -1.15 21.60
N SER A 108 2.45 -2.07 21.19
CA SER A 108 3.76 -2.27 21.82
C SER A 108 4.87 -1.34 21.31
N ASP A 109 4.69 -0.62 20.19
CA ASP A 109 5.77 0.20 19.59
C ASP A 109 5.56 1.72 19.66
N LEU A 110 4.47 2.20 20.28
CA LEU A 110 4.22 3.63 20.47
C LEU A 110 4.97 4.22 21.68
N GLY A 111 6.21 3.76 21.88
CA GLY A 111 6.98 4.02 23.11
C GLY A 111 8.47 4.33 22.92
N ARG A 112 9.00 4.52 21.70
CA ARG A 112 10.42 4.88 21.56
C ARG A 112 10.71 5.72 20.32
N GLY A 113 10.60 7.05 20.49
CA GLY A 113 11.09 8.00 19.49
C GLY A 113 10.91 9.46 19.85
N HIS A 114 10.92 9.81 21.14
CA HIS A 114 10.87 11.19 21.60
C HIS A 114 12.28 11.81 21.57
N ARG A 115 12.37 13.01 20.95
CA ARG A 115 13.45 14.03 21.02
C ARG A 115 14.83 13.63 20.48
N ARG A 116 15.29 14.36 19.45
CA ARG A 116 16.30 15.44 19.50
C ARG A 116 16.01 16.39 18.34
N ARG A 117 15.62 17.65 18.60
CA ARG A 117 16.49 18.84 18.61
C ARG A 117 17.43 18.89 17.41
#